data_AF-A0A7S1AN51-F1
#
_entry.id   AF-A0A7S1AN51-F1
#
_cell.length_a   1.000
_cell.length_b   1.000
_cell.length_c   1.000
_cell.angle_alpha   90.00
_cell.angle_beta   90.00
_cell.angle_gamma   90.00
#
_symmetry.space_group_name_H-M   'P 1'
#
loop_
_entity.id
_entity.type
_entity.pdbx_description
1 polymer ?
#
loop_
_entity_poly.entity_id
_entity_poly.type
_entity_poly.pdbx_seq_one_letter_code
_entity_poly.pdbx_strand_id
1 'polypeptide(L)'
;SRSTFRLVKLFEDRHIRAPSRTLWGLMKRSCTEALACRPQGRRRLDGAKQQRKALMPVEVRALRQLCVQETQRALARMKGVLAGAKARCVHSQRLSGRRRSVEGTDLQPLDPNTLHLLKRLAHRAAVFAASTCHTKPSRGGRAQLDFDRCLQTLRSERALAPRLVKHLGQLCMHSALASAQKKQLSVTLPRERGVWKDEELQRRMNDVRAEIATDLAQTTELAPTQTGWRGVNLGGWLLWEPGPCNDIPLVQAVKERPPDEWALSEKLRQQFGDDGAERMMKDHRAKYITKRDFEEISNLGMNSVRIPFSYWVVQGPRPGEPYIGPDLEPLDNAFTWAEQTGLSINLCYHGTVGCQSSHQASGRSRDGWDPKEWAPRANVEVLRLVAARYKHKVAFGGLTVVNEPSCQIPLPRLRRYYRDAYAAIRGAGASERVQVILPIYQRWYQDFDGHFREQDGYRNVVFDVHLYHLFSDNWFRMSLASHLRWASGQGRWHDAKDISSAGARVIVSEWCLALPTWDFRSLAAWEWARLSRAEKASVLRCFGQRQLRTFAEHSQGWFFWSWKDEEGDQWNFKESVAKGLLKLGVPEKPRS
;
A
#
# COMPACT_ATOMS: atom_id res chain seq x y z
N SER A 1 26.63 -0.76 -21.39
CA SER A 1 26.38 0.54 -20.70
C SER A 1 27.12 0.67 -19.36
N ARG A 2 28.39 0.22 -19.24
CA ARG A 2 29.22 0.46 -18.04
C ARG A 2 30.58 1.13 -18.34
N SER A 3 30.82 1.54 -19.58
CA SER A 3 32.09 2.16 -20.00
C SER A 3 31.95 3.66 -20.31
N THR A 4 30.72 4.19 -20.34
CA THR A 4 30.44 5.59 -20.69
C THR A 4 30.39 6.51 -19.46
N PHE A 5 30.38 5.95 -18.25
CA PHE A 5 30.25 6.71 -17.00
C PHE A 5 31.59 7.19 -16.39
N ARG A 6 32.73 6.77 -16.96
CA ARG A 6 34.08 7.17 -16.47
C ARG A 6 34.71 8.36 -17.21
N LEU A 7 34.13 8.80 -18.33
CA LEU A 7 34.66 9.94 -19.11
C LEU A 7 34.04 11.29 -18.76
N VAL A 8 32.86 11.30 -18.11
CA VAL A 8 32.21 12.55 -17.67
C VAL A 8 32.82 13.09 -16.37
N LYS A 9 33.45 12.22 -15.56
CA LYS A 9 34.04 12.58 -14.26
C LYS A 9 35.49 13.12 -14.33
N LEU A 10 36.03 13.31 -15.54
CA LEU A 10 37.39 13.84 -15.77
C LEU A 10 37.38 15.28 -16.32
N PHE A 11 36.20 15.87 -16.53
CA PHE A 11 36.05 17.24 -17.06
C PHE A 11 35.61 18.28 -16.02
N GLU A 12 35.31 17.89 -14.78
CA GLU A 12 34.88 18.84 -13.72
C GLU A 12 36.04 19.44 -12.90
N ASP A 13 37.28 18.92 -13.03
CA ASP A 13 38.40 19.32 -12.14
C ASP A 13 39.49 20.21 -12.79
N ARG A 14 39.30 20.73 -14.01
CA ARG A 14 40.22 21.76 -14.56
C ARG A 14 39.45 22.84 -15.31
N HIS A 15 39.48 24.07 -14.79
CA HIS A 15 38.97 25.28 -15.43
C HIS A 15 39.58 25.50 -16.83
N ILE A 16 38.90 25.03 -17.88
CA ILE A 16 39.23 25.30 -19.28
C ILE A 16 37.96 25.75 -20.02
N ARG A 17 38.09 26.86 -20.76
CA ARG A 17 37.01 27.51 -21.54
C ARG A 17 36.36 26.57 -22.56
N ALA A 18 35.06 26.78 -22.78
CA ALA A 18 34.16 25.95 -23.60
C ALA A 18 34.67 25.67 -25.03
N PRO A 19 34.48 24.44 -25.58
CA PRO A 19 34.76 24.17 -26.99
C PRO A 19 33.56 24.45 -27.92
N SER A 20 33.87 24.85 -29.15
CA SER A 20 32.96 25.32 -30.19
C SER A 20 32.03 24.25 -30.79
N ARG A 21 30.99 24.71 -31.52
CA ARG A 21 29.90 23.96 -32.18
C ARG A 21 30.33 22.75 -33.05
N THR A 22 31.61 22.58 -33.34
CA THR A 22 32.14 21.52 -34.20
C THR A 22 32.25 20.16 -33.49
N LEU A 23 32.42 20.13 -32.16
CA LEU A 23 32.56 18.88 -31.38
C LEU A 23 31.23 18.13 -31.18
N TRP A 24 30.10 18.84 -31.19
CA TRP A 24 28.76 18.24 -31.11
C TRP A 24 28.36 17.52 -32.41
N GLY A 25 28.93 17.92 -33.55
CA GLY A 25 28.69 17.31 -34.86
C GLY A 25 29.32 15.92 -35.02
N LEU A 26 30.46 15.67 -34.36
CA LEU A 26 31.18 14.40 -34.44
C LEU A 26 30.58 13.30 -33.54
N MET A 27 30.03 13.65 -32.37
CA MET A 27 29.34 12.67 -31.51
C MET A 27 28.03 12.15 -32.11
N LYS A 28 27.35 12.94 -32.97
CA LYS A 28 26.11 12.53 -33.62
C LYS A 28 26.30 11.52 -34.75
N ARG A 29 27.49 11.42 -35.36
CA ARG A 29 27.76 10.46 -36.45
C ARG A 29 28.13 9.06 -35.95
N SER A 30 28.74 8.93 -34.77
CA SER A 30 29.17 7.62 -34.24
C SER A 30 28.03 6.79 -33.61
N CYS A 31 26.90 7.42 -33.24
CA CYS A 31 25.72 6.70 -32.75
C CYS A 31 24.82 6.11 -33.86
N THR A 32 24.96 6.56 -35.11
CA THR A 32 24.11 6.11 -36.23
C THR A 32 24.67 4.88 -36.95
N GLU A 33 25.96 4.55 -36.79
CA GLU A 33 26.59 3.41 -37.46
C GLU A 33 26.56 2.10 -36.65
N ALA A 34 26.19 2.13 -35.35
CA ALA A 34 26.09 0.93 -34.52
C ALA A 34 24.75 0.16 -34.67
N LEU A 35 23.82 0.62 -35.51
CA LEU A 35 22.52 -0.02 -35.77
C LEU A 35 22.47 -0.84 -37.08
N ALA A 36 23.59 -0.97 -37.80
CA ALA A 36 23.66 -1.66 -39.09
C ALA A 36 24.61 -2.88 -39.06
N CYS A 37 24.22 -3.96 -38.36
CA CYS A 37 24.78 -5.30 -38.58
C CYS A 37 23.74 -6.37 -38.24
N ARG A 38 23.00 -6.84 -39.25
CA ARG A 38 22.23 -8.10 -39.21
C ARG A 38 23.10 -9.21 -39.82
N PRO A 39 23.16 -10.42 -39.24
CA PRO A 39 23.46 -11.61 -40.01
C PRO A 39 22.19 -12.05 -40.75
N GLN A 40 22.34 -12.24 -42.07
CA GLN A 40 21.35 -12.86 -42.93
C GLN A 40 21.15 -14.33 -42.57
N GLY A 41 19.91 -14.82 -42.73
CA GLY A 41 19.62 -16.24 -42.87
C GLY A 41 18.74 -16.85 -41.78
N ARG A 42 17.42 -16.59 -41.82
CA ARG A 42 16.37 -17.62 -41.70
C ARG A 42 14.99 -17.03 -42.02
N ARG A 43 14.23 -17.83 -42.77
CA ARG A 43 12.98 -17.60 -43.50
C ARG A 43 11.94 -16.72 -42.78
N ARG A 44 11.32 -15.80 -43.54
CA ARG A 44 10.09 -15.08 -43.15
C ARG A 44 8.98 -16.09 -42.87
N LEU A 45 8.40 -16.00 -41.67
CA LEU A 45 7.03 -16.40 -41.40
C LEU A 45 6.31 -15.13 -40.94
N ASP A 46 5.25 -14.77 -41.64
CA ASP A 46 4.37 -13.67 -41.27
C ASP A 46 3.79 -13.90 -39.87
N GLY A 47 4.00 -12.95 -38.97
CA GLY A 47 3.52 -13.00 -37.59
C GLY A 47 2.81 -11.70 -37.24
N ALA A 48 1.48 -11.78 -37.14
CA ALA A 48 0.59 -10.68 -36.83
C ALA A 48 1.01 -9.88 -35.59
N LYS A 49 0.83 -8.56 -35.62
CA LYS A 49 0.82 -7.70 -34.42
C LYS A 49 -0.36 -8.13 -33.53
N GLN A 50 -0.12 -9.02 -32.56
CA GLN A 50 -1.12 -9.38 -31.56
C GLN A 50 -1.40 -8.16 -30.67
N GLN A 51 -2.54 -7.49 -30.90
CA GLN A 51 -3.10 -6.52 -29.97
C GLN A 51 -3.44 -7.21 -28.64
N ARG A 52 -3.19 -6.53 -27.52
CA ARG A 52 -3.59 -7.00 -26.19
C ARG A 52 -5.12 -7.05 -26.10
N LYS A 53 -5.72 -8.23 -26.16
CA LYS A 53 -7.15 -8.42 -25.92
C LYS A 53 -7.43 -8.31 -24.41
N ALA A 54 -8.37 -7.46 -24.03
CA ALA A 54 -8.86 -7.42 -22.65
C ALA A 54 -9.66 -8.71 -22.40
N LEU A 55 -9.29 -9.45 -21.35
CA LEU A 55 -9.99 -10.69 -20.99
C LEU A 55 -11.28 -10.36 -20.23
N MET A 56 -12.35 -11.04 -20.61
CA MET A 56 -13.64 -10.98 -19.92
C MET A 56 -13.53 -11.65 -18.54
N PRO A 57 -14.36 -11.25 -17.55
CA PRO A 57 -14.33 -11.85 -16.21
C PRO A 57 -14.51 -13.37 -16.18
N VAL A 58 -15.27 -13.94 -17.14
CA VAL A 58 -15.43 -15.40 -17.30
C VAL A 58 -14.12 -16.07 -17.71
N GLU A 59 -13.35 -15.46 -18.61
CA GLU A 59 -12.07 -15.96 -19.09
C GLU A 59 -11.00 -15.88 -17.98
N VAL A 60 -11.01 -14.79 -17.18
CA VAL A 60 -10.15 -14.65 -16.01
C VAL A 60 -10.46 -15.73 -14.95
N ARG A 61 -11.74 -16.02 -14.70
CA ARG A 61 -12.15 -17.11 -13.78
C ARG A 61 -11.70 -18.48 -14.28
N ALA A 62 -11.87 -18.76 -15.57
CA ALA A 62 -11.43 -20.01 -16.19
C ALA A 62 -9.90 -20.16 -16.14
N LEU A 63 -9.13 -19.10 -16.38
CA LEU A 63 -7.68 -19.07 -16.23
C LEU A 63 -7.22 -19.36 -14.80
N ARG A 64 -7.90 -18.78 -13.79
CA ARG A 64 -7.62 -19.06 -12.37
C ARG A 64 -7.89 -20.53 -12.03
N GLN A 65 -9.03 -21.07 -12.48
CA GLN A 65 -9.37 -22.49 -12.25
C GLN A 65 -8.36 -23.43 -12.92
N LEU A 66 -7.97 -23.14 -14.16
CA LEU A 66 -6.95 -23.90 -14.88
C LEU A 66 -5.63 -23.91 -14.10
N CYS A 67 -5.15 -22.75 -13.64
CA CYS A 67 -3.90 -22.66 -12.87
C CYS A 67 -3.94 -23.50 -11.59
N VAL A 68 -5.06 -23.48 -10.86
CA VAL A 68 -5.25 -24.29 -9.65
C VAL A 68 -5.27 -25.79 -10.00
N GLN A 69 -6.03 -26.20 -11.02
CA GLN A 69 -6.14 -27.60 -11.43
C GLN A 69 -4.81 -28.17 -11.92
N GLU A 70 -4.08 -27.42 -12.74
CA GLU A 70 -2.77 -27.84 -13.25
C GLU A 70 -1.73 -27.92 -12.14
N THR A 71 -1.79 -27.02 -11.16
CA THR A 71 -0.95 -27.07 -9.95
C THR A 71 -1.22 -28.36 -9.15
N GLN A 72 -2.49 -28.70 -8.95
CA GLN A 72 -2.90 -29.92 -8.24
C GLN A 72 -2.52 -31.20 -9.02
N ARG A 73 -2.70 -31.21 -10.35
CA ARG A 73 -2.31 -32.32 -11.23
C ARG A 73 -0.81 -32.54 -11.22
N ALA A 74 -0.01 -31.48 -11.29
CA ALA A 74 1.44 -31.55 -11.21
C ALA A 74 1.90 -32.17 -9.89
N LEU A 75 1.33 -31.73 -8.76
CA LEU A 75 1.60 -32.33 -7.45
C LEU A 75 1.18 -33.81 -7.36
N ALA A 76 0.05 -34.18 -7.95
CA ALA A 76 -0.42 -35.58 -7.97
C ALA A 76 0.48 -36.50 -8.81
N ARG A 77 0.96 -36.04 -9.98
CA ARG A 77 1.91 -36.79 -10.80
C ARG A 77 3.24 -37.01 -10.08
N MET A 78 3.72 -36.01 -9.35
CA MET A 78 4.93 -36.12 -8.55
C MET A 78 4.80 -37.16 -7.42
N LYS A 79 3.59 -37.37 -6.85
CA LYS A 79 3.32 -38.49 -5.94
C LYS A 79 3.38 -39.86 -6.64
N GLY A 80 2.83 -39.98 -7.84
CA GLY A 80 2.79 -41.25 -8.59
C GLY A 80 4.17 -41.75 -9.03
N VAL A 81 5.09 -40.85 -9.38
CA VAL A 81 6.47 -41.20 -9.76
C VAL A 81 7.27 -41.78 -8.58
N LEU A 82 6.94 -41.40 -7.35
CA LEU A 82 7.60 -41.91 -6.12
C LEU A 82 7.04 -43.27 -5.67
N ALA A 83 5.77 -43.56 -5.93
CA ALA A 83 5.21 -44.90 -5.72
C ALA A 83 5.72 -45.91 -6.76
N GLY A 84 6.10 -45.46 -7.96
CA GLY A 84 6.56 -46.30 -9.06
C GLY A 84 8.03 -46.75 -9.04
N ALA A 85 8.82 -46.38 -8.01
CA ALA A 85 10.21 -46.83 -7.86
C ALA A 85 10.36 -48.12 -7.02
N LYS A 86 9.26 -48.64 -6.47
CA LYS A 86 9.14 -50.00 -5.97
C LYS A 86 7.84 -50.58 -6.51
N ALA A 87 7.95 -51.74 -7.16
CA ALA A 87 6.89 -52.54 -7.77
C ALA A 87 6.49 -52.17 -9.21
N ARG A 88 6.84 -53.09 -10.10
CA ARG A 88 6.23 -53.28 -11.43
C ARG A 88 4.77 -53.71 -11.25
N CYS A 89 3.93 -53.19 -12.13
CA CYS A 89 2.69 -53.75 -12.67
C CYS A 89 1.41 -53.84 -11.80
N VAL A 90 0.32 -53.47 -12.48
CA VAL A 90 -1.11 -53.80 -12.27
C VAL A 90 -1.97 -52.89 -11.37
N HIS A 91 -3.05 -52.41 -12.01
CA HIS A 91 -4.30 -51.85 -11.47
C HIS A 91 -4.38 -50.36 -11.11
N SER A 92 -4.60 -49.52 -12.13
CA SER A 92 -5.14 -48.16 -11.99
C SER A 92 -6.56 -48.03 -12.60
N GLN A 93 -7.55 -48.67 -12.01
CA GLN A 93 -8.96 -48.36 -12.25
C GLN A 93 -9.73 -48.55 -10.95
N ARG A 94 -9.99 -47.45 -10.22
CA ARG A 94 -11.09 -47.25 -9.24
C ARG A 94 -10.79 -46.06 -8.31
N LEU A 95 -10.64 -44.86 -8.86
CA LEU A 95 -10.87 -43.62 -8.12
C LEU A 95 -11.41 -42.55 -9.08
N SER A 96 -12.57 -42.84 -9.66
CA SER A 96 -13.40 -41.89 -10.41
C SER A 96 -14.65 -41.57 -9.60
N GLY A 97 -14.47 -40.85 -8.49
CA GLY A 97 -15.56 -40.19 -7.77
C GLY A 97 -15.58 -38.71 -8.14
N ARG A 98 -16.44 -38.34 -9.11
CA ARG A 98 -16.74 -36.98 -9.60
C ARG A 98 -15.55 -36.19 -10.16
N ARG A 99 -15.14 -36.56 -11.39
CA ARG A 99 -14.54 -35.62 -12.34
C ARG A 99 -15.65 -34.75 -12.94
N ARG A 100 -15.67 -33.45 -12.66
CA ARG A 100 -16.13 -32.48 -13.68
C ARG A 100 -14.89 -32.16 -14.51
N SER A 101 -14.81 -32.74 -15.71
CA SER A 101 -13.83 -32.32 -16.70
C SER A 101 -14.12 -30.85 -17.06
N VAL A 102 -13.10 -30.01 -16.99
CA VAL A 102 -13.09 -28.71 -17.67
C VAL A 102 -12.77 -28.98 -19.14
N GLU A 103 -13.66 -29.72 -19.80
CA GLU A 103 -13.68 -29.87 -21.26
C GLU A 103 -14.85 -29.09 -21.87
N GLY A 104 -15.66 -28.40 -21.05
CA GLY A 104 -16.86 -27.67 -21.48
C GLY A 104 -16.95 -26.21 -21.05
N THR A 105 -15.83 -25.55 -20.72
CA THR A 105 -15.85 -24.07 -20.58
C THR A 105 -15.24 -23.46 -21.83
N ASP A 106 -16.08 -22.79 -22.63
CA ASP A 106 -15.71 -21.93 -23.76
C ASP A 106 -14.75 -20.82 -23.30
N LEU A 107 -13.49 -21.16 -23.13
CA LEU A 107 -12.40 -20.22 -23.32
C LEU A 107 -12.29 -20.05 -24.83
N GLN A 108 -12.53 -18.84 -25.35
CA GLN A 108 -12.00 -18.47 -26.66
C GLN A 108 -10.53 -18.91 -26.70
N PRO A 109 -10.06 -19.56 -27.78
CA PRO A 109 -8.82 -20.31 -27.73
C PRO A 109 -7.68 -19.39 -27.32
N LEU A 110 -7.25 -19.53 -26.07
CA LEU A 110 -5.99 -18.99 -25.61
C LEU A 110 -4.94 -19.49 -26.57
N ASP A 111 -4.06 -18.60 -26.97
CA ASP A 111 -2.95 -18.97 -27.82
C ASP A 111 -2.25 -20.23 -27.22
N PRO A 112 -2.01 -21.28 -28.02
CA PRO A 112 -1.44 -22.53 -27.53
C PRO A 112 -0.13 -22.34 -26.74
N ASN A 113 0.65 -21.30 -27.07
CA ASN A 113 1.87 -20.95 -26.37
C ASN A 113 1.58 -20.35 -24.99
N THR A 114 0.62 -19.43 -24.87
CA THR A 114 0.18 -18.87 -23.58
C THR A 114 -0.35 -19.98 -22.66
N LEU A 115 -1.14 -20.90 -23.21
CA LEU A 115 -1.65 -22.06 -22.46
C LEU A 115 -0.53 -22.99 -21.99
N HIS A 116 0.46 -23.24 -22.85
CA HIS A 116 1.65 -24.02 -22.50
C HIS A 116 2.46 -23.35 -21.37
N LEU A 117 2.69 -22.04 -21.46
CA LEU A 117 3.41 -21.27 -20.46
C LEU A 117 2.68 -21.24 -19.11
N LEU A 118 1.35 -21.16 -19.09
CA LEU A 118 0.55 -21.25 -17.87
C LEU A 118 0.63 -22.63 -17.20
N LYS A 119 0.53 -23.71 -17.97
CA LYS A 119 0.74 -25.09 -17.46
C LYS A 119 2.14 -25.26 -16.91
N ARG A 120 3.14 -24.70 -17.60
CA ARG A 120 4.53 -24.73 -17.17
C ARG A 120 4.74 -23.91 -15.89
N LEU A 121 4.11 -22.75 -15.77
CA LEU A 121 4.12 -21.92 -14.56
C LEU A 121 3.52 -22.67 -13.36
N ALA A 122 2.36 -23.30 -13.53
CA ALA A 122 1.71 -24.14 -12.52
C ALA A 122 2.59 -25.34 -12.11
N HIS A 123 3.22 -26.00 -13.08
CA HIS A 123 4.17 -27.09 -12.82
C HIS A 123 5.40 -26.59 -12.04
N ARG A 124 5.96 -25.41 -12.36
CA ARG A 124 7.09 -24.85 -11.61
C ARG A 124 6.70 -24.45 -10.20
N ALA A 125 5.50 -23.93 -9.97
CA ALA A 125 4.97 -23.69 -8.64
C ALA A 125 4.80 -25.00 -7.85
N ALA A 126 4.30 -26.07 -8.48
CA ALA A 126 4.18 -27.40 -7.87
C ALA A 126 5.54 -28.00 -7.52
N VAL A 127 6.53 -27.92 -8.41
CA VAL A 127 7.90 -28.37 -8.16
C VAL A 127 8.54 -27.58 -7.02
N PHE A 128 8.33 -26.26 -7.01
CA PHE A 128 8.78 -25.41 -5.91
C PHE A 128 8.12 -25.82 -4.60
N ALA A 129 6.80 -25.96 -4.54
CA ALA A 129 6.10 -26.35 -3.31
C ALA A 129 6.46 -27.76 -2.82
N ALA A 130 6.64 -28.72 -3.74
CA ALA A 130 7.14 -30.04 -3.40
C ALA A 130 8.58 -29.97 -2.86
N SER A 131 9.40 -29.05 -3.36
CA SER A 131 10.75 -28.84 -2.86
C SER A 131 10.80 -28.09 -1.51
N THR A 132 9.79 -27.28 -1.16
CA THR A 132 9.73 -26.57 0.13
C THR A 132 9.14 -27.41 1.26
N CYS A 133 8.41 -28.49 0.96
CA CYS A 133 7.99 -29.49 1.94
C CYS A 133 9.09 -30.50 2.31
N HIS A 134 10.28 -30.38 1.71
CA HIS A 134 11.43 -31.21 2.01
C HIS A 134 12.63 -30.35 2.43
N THR A 135 13.49 -30.88 3.28
CA THR A 135 14.67 -30.22 3.88
C THR A 135 15.85 -30.03 2.90
N LYS A 136 15.59 -29.79 1.60
CA LYS A 136 16.62 -29.62 0.53
C LYS A 136 16.50 -28.26 -0.20
N PRO A 137 17.34 -27.25 0.11
CA PRO A 137 17.22 -25.86 -0.40
C PRO A 137 17.50 -25.63 -1.90
N SER A 138 18.44 -26.37 -2.52
CA SER A 138 18.94 -26.06 -3.88
C SER A 138 17.92 -26.31 -5.01
N ARG A 139 16.99 -27.25 -4.82
CA ARG A 139 15.89 -27.50 -5.77
C ARG A 139 14.80 -26.44 -5.67
N GLY A 140 14.57 -25.86 -4.48
CA GLY A 140 13.67 -24.72 -4.30
C GLY A 140 14.19 -23.46 -4.98
N GLY A 141 15.48 -23.16 -4.84
CA GLY A 141 16.11 -22.02 -5.53
C GLY A 141 16.06 -22.14 -7.06
N ARG A 142 16.40 -23.32 -7.61
CA ARG A 142 16.29 -23.57 -9.07
C ARG A 142 14.84 -23.58 -9.53
N ALA A 143 13.93 -24.16 -8.74
CA ALA A 143 12.50 -24.17 -9.06
C ALA A 143 11.88 -22.78 -9.00
N GLN A 144 12.33 -21.92 -8.07
CA GLN A 144 11.94 -20.53 -7.96
C GLN A 144 12.49 -19.71 -9.14
N LEU A 145 13.77 -19.86 -9.48
CA LEU A 145 14.35 -19.22 -10.65
C LEU A 145 13.67 -19.68 -11.95
N ASP A 146 13.34 -20.96 -12.05
CA ASP A 146 12.60 -21.50 -13.20
C ASP A 146 11.14 -21.00 -13.22
N PHE A 147 10.53 -20.80 -12.06
CA PHE A 147 9.20 -20.20 -11.91
C PHE A 147 9.22 -18.72 -12.32
N ASP A 148 10.16 -17.94 -11.80
CA ASP A 148 10.32 -16.52 -12.11
C ASP A 148 10.68 -16.31 -13.58
N ARG A 149 11.53 -17.16 -14.15
CA ARG A 149 11.82 -17.17 -15.59
C ARG A 149 10.56 -17.47 -16.40
N CYS A 150 9.76 -18.45 -15.98
CA CYS A 150 8.50 -18.77 -16.64
C CYS A 150 7.51 -17.60 -16.56
N LEU A 151 7.45 -16.92 -15.42
CA LEU A 151 6.62 -15.73 -15.21
C LEU A 151 7.10 -14.56 -16.08
N GLN A 152 8.41 -14.38 -16.22
CA GLN A 152 9.01 -13.35 -17.08
C GLN A 152 8.74 -13.66 -18.57
N THR A 153 8.86 -14.92 -18.99
CA THR A 153 8.51 -15.35 -20.35
C THR A 153 7.03 -15.06 -20.65
N LEU A 154 6.12 -15.42 -19.73
CA LEU A 154 4.70 -15.14 -19.87
C LEU A 154 4.38 -13.63 -19.92
N ARG A 155 5.12 -12.79 -19.18
CA ARG A 155 5.01 -11.32 -19.29
C ARG A 155 5.52 -10.81 -20.64
N SER A 156 6.61 -11.37 -21.15
CA SER A 156 7.24 -10.94 -22.40
C SER A 156 6.42 -11.28 -23.64
N GLU A 157 5.57 -12.30 -23.55
CA GLU A 157 4.63 -12.70 -24.61
C GLU A 157 3.55 -11.62 -24.86
N ARG A 158 3.27 -10.76 -23.87
CA ARG A 158 2.25 -9.69 -23.93
C ARG A 158 0.81 -10.18 -24.24
N ALA A 159 0.56 -11.48 -24.27
CA ALA A 159 -0.77 -12.07 -24.46
C ALA A 159 -1.72 -11.77 -23.29
N LEU A 160 -1.18 -11.60 -22.07
CA LEU A 160 -1.92 -11.28 -20.86
C LEU A 160 -1.45 -9.95 -20.25
N ALA A 161 -2.34 -9.23 -19.60
CA ALA A 161 -2.00 -8.00 -18.89
C ALA A 161 -0.96 -8.28 -17.77
N PRO A 162 0.07 -7.43 -17.57
CA PRO A 162 1.12 -7.68 -16.58
C PRO A 162 0.61 -7.91 -15.15
N ARG A 163 -0.45 -7.20 -14.74
CA ARG A 163 -1.13 -7.39 -13.45
C ARG A 163 -1.78 -8.77 -13.35
N LEU A 164 -2.44 -9.24 -14.41
CA LEU A 164 -3.03 -10.57 -14.45
C LEU A 164 -1.97 -11.68 -14.40
N VAL A 165 -0.86 -11.52 -15.13
CA VAL A 165 0.26 -12.48 -15.07
C VAL A 165 0.84 -12.57 -13.65
N LYS A 166 1.05 -11.42 -12.98
CA LYS A 166 1.50 -11.39 -11.58
C LYS A 166 0.52 -12.15 -10.66
N HIS A 167 -0.77 -11.89 -10.82
CA HIS A 167 -1.81 -12.52 -10.02
C HIS A 167 -1.91 -14.04 -10.24
N LEU A 168 -1.86 -14.51 -11.50
CA LEU A 168 -1.86 -15.94 -11.82
C LEU A 168 -0.61 -16.65 -11.26
N GLY A 169 0.55 -15.98 -11.29
CA GLY A 169 1.76 -16.48 -10.63
C GLY A 169 1.58 -16.66 -9.12
N GLN A 170 1.07 -15.64 -8.43
CA GLN A 170 0.79 -15.72 -6.99
C GLN A 170 -0.22 -16.83 -6.66
N LEU A 171 -1.28 -16.97 -7.47
CA LEU A 171 -2.29 -18.00 -7.31
C LEU A 171 -1.70 -19.42 -7.43
N CYS A 172 -0.89 -19.67 -8.47
CA CYS A 172 -0.18 -20.94 -8.64
C CYS A 172 0.68 -21.25 -7.41
N MET A 173 1.45 -20.27 -6.93
CA MET A 173 2.36 -20.45 -5.80
C MET A 173 1.61 -20.75 -4.50
N HIS A 174 0.57 -19.98 -4.17
CA HIS A 174 -0.26 -20.21 -2.98
C HIS A 174 -0.97 -21.56 -3.02
N SER A 175 -1.58 -21.91 -4.16
CA SER A 175 -2.26 -23.20 -4.37
C SER A 175 -1.29 -24.37 -4.16
N ALA A 176 -0.07 -24.26 -4.69
CA ALA A 176 0.95 -25.28 -4.60
C ALA A 176 1.41 -25.49 -3.14
N LEU A 177 1.77 -24.42 -2.45
CA LEU A 177 2.26 -24.46 -1.07
C LEU A 177 1.19 -24.97 -0.09
N ALA A 178 -0.05 -24.48 -0.21
CA ALA A 178 -1.17 -24.94 0.61
C ALA A 178 -1.47 -26.43 0.41
N SER A 179 -1.39 -26.90 -0.85
CA SER A 179 -1.63 -28.31 -1.19
C SER A 179 -0.51 -29.23 -0.73
N ALA A 180 0.73 -28.74 -0.74
CA ALA A 180 1.90 -29.50 -0.29
C ALA A 180 1.94 -29.60 1.25
N GLN A 181 1.63 -28.52 1.98
CA GLN A 181 1.51 -28.50 3.44
C GLN A 181 0.43 -29.48 3.96
N LYS A 182 -0.73 -29.58 3.30
CA LYS A 182 -1.81 -30.51 3.67
C LYS A 182 -1.45 -32.01 3.54
N LYS A 183 -0.33 -32.37 2.89
CA LYS A 183 -0.08 -33.74 2.40
C LYS A 183 1.21 -34.43 2.89
N GLN A 184 1.93 -33.87 3.89
CA GLN A 184 3.13 -34.43 4.56
C GLN A 184 3.97 -35.40 3.70
N LEU A 185 4.60 -34.88 2.64
CA LEU A 185 5.48 -35.67 1.78
C LEU A 185 6.85 -35.85 2.48
N SER A 186 7.31 -37.08 2.72
CA SER A 186 8.66 -37.40 3.18
C SER A 186 9.36 -38.35 2.18
N VAL A 187 10.57 -37.99 1.72
CA VAL A 187 11.41 -38.83 0.83
C VAL A 187 12.88 -38.66 1.21
N THR A 188 13.59 -39.77 1.44
CA THR A 188 14.97 -39.83 1.93
C THR A 188 15.96 -40.13 0.80
N LEU A 189 16.95 -39.27 0.53
CA LEU A 189 18.12 -39.56 -0.32
C LEU A 189 19.33 -38.64 0.03
N PRO A 190 20.59 -39.04 -0.26
CA PRO A 190 21.81 -38.60 0.43
C PRO A 190 22.25 -37.15 0.17
N ARG A 191 23.19 -36.73 1.04
CA ARG A 191 23.71 -35.38 1.34
C ARG A 191 24.47 -34.74 0.17
N GLU A 192 24.30 -33.42 -0.03
CA GLU A 192 25.35 -32.37 0.09
C GLU A 192 24.91 -30.94 -0.37
N ARG A 193 25.35 -29.97 0.45
CA ARG A 193 25.60 -28.49 0.43
C ARG A 193 24.99 -27.51 -0.62
N GLY A 194 24.15 -26.58 -0.10
CA GLY A 194 24.22 -25.11 -0.31
C GLY A 194 23.23 -24.42 -1.29
N VAL A 195 22.35 -23.52 -0.79
CA VAL A 195 22.22 -22.05 -1.05
C VAL A 195 21.06 -21.49 -0.18
N TRP A 196 21.38 -20.53 0.70
CA TRP A 196 20.90 -20.31 2.08
C TRP A 196 21.12 -21.55 2.95
N LYS A 197 21.97 -21.42 3.97
CA LYS A 197 21.99 -22.44 5.02
C LYS A 197 20.66 -22.28 5.74
N ASP A 198 19.89 -23.36 5.92
CA ASP A 198 18.69 -23.33 6.78
C ASP A 198 18.99 -22.62 8.11
N GLU A 199 20.25 -22.69 8.58
CA GLU A 199 20.83 -21.91 9.67
C GLU A 199 20.56 -20.40 9.62
N GLU A 200 20.69 -19.70 8.48
CA GLU A 200 20.53 -18.24 8.44
C GLU A 200 19.07 -17.83 8.60
N LEU A 201 18.19 -18.52 7.88
CA LEU A 201 16.76 -18.33 8.04
C LEU A 201 16.30 -18.76 9.43
N GLN A 202 16.78 -19.90 9.93
CA GLN A 202 16.47 -20.40 11.26
C GLN A 202 16.93 -19.40 12.32
N ARG A 203 18.12 -18.80 12.15
CA ARG A 203 18.61 -17.68 12.96
C ARG A 203 17.63 -16.51 12.93
N ARG A 204 17.17 -16.07 11.76
CA ARG A 204 16.17 -15.00 11.66
C ARG A 204 14.83 -15.36 12.29
N MET A 205 14.37 -16.59 12.13
CA MET A 205 13.16 -17.07 12.81
C MET A 205 13.35 -17.07 14.33
N ASN A 206 14.54 -17.43 14.82
CA ASN A 206 14.89 -17.32 16.22
C ASN A 206 14.91 -15.85 16.67
N ASP A 207 15.46 -14.93 15.86
CA ASP A 207 15.42 -13.49 16.13
C ASP A 207 13.98 -13.00 16.26
N VAL A 208 13.07 -13.37 15.34
CA VAL A 208 11.65 -13.01 15.42
C VAL A 208 11.00 -13.54 16.69
N ARG A 209 11.25 -14.80 17.04
CA ARG A 209 10.72 -15.42 18.26
C ARG A 209 11.29 -14.79 19.52
N ALA A 210 12.56 -14.36 19.50
CA ALA A 210 13.19 -13.66 20.60
C ALA A 210 12.55 -12.28 20.81
N GLU A 211 12.26 -11.53 19.73
CA GLU A 211 11.52 -10.26 19.82
C GLU A 211 10.12 -10.47 20.40
N ILE A 212 9.38 -11.50 19.94
CA ILE A 212 8.07 -11.85 20.48
C ILE A 212 8.17 -12.23 21.96
N ALA A 213 9.13 -13.08 22.33
CA ALA A 213 9.31 -13.52 23.72
C ALA A 213 9.65 -12.34 24.64
N THR A 214 10.45 -11.38 24.15
CA THR A 214 10.76 -10.14 24.88
C THR A 214 9.49 -9.35 25.21
N ASP A 215 8.58 -9.21 24.25
CA ASP A 215 7.32 -8.47 24.47
C ASP A 215 6.36 -9.24 25.37
N LEU A 216 6.30 -10.58 25.24
CA LEU A 216 5.47 -11.42 26.11
C LEU A 216 5.97 -11.50 27.56
N ALA A 217 7.27 -11.28 27.79
CA ALA A 217 7.86 -11.21 29.12
C ALA A 217 7.54 -9.89 29.84
N GLN A 218 7.07 -8.86 29.13
CA GLN A 218 6.67 -7.60 29.73
C GLN A 218 5.29 -7.75 30.36
N THR A 219 5.13 -7.29 31.59
CA THR A 219 3.88 -7.39 32.37
C THR A 219 2.73 -6.54 31.81
N THR A 220 3.01 -5.63 30.88
CA THR A 220 1.99 -4.71 30.29
C THR A 220 1.75 -5.02 28.83
N GLU A 221 0.73 -5.85 28.56
CA GLU A 221 0.27 -6.16 27.19
C GLU A 221 -0.61 -5.05 26.57
N LEU A 222 -1.01 -4.05 27.36
CA LEU A 222 -1.91 -2.97 26.94
C LEU A 222 -1.14 -1.81 26.31
N ALA A 223 -1.81 -1.15 25.36
CA ALA A 223 -1.32 0.10 24.79
C ALA A 223 -1.07 1.16 25.88
N PRO A 224 0.00 1.95 25.77
CA PRO A 224 0.28 3.04 26.69
C PRO A 224 -0.80 4.11 26.65
N THR A 225 -0.90 4.90 27.72
CA THR A 225 -1.71 6.11 27.74
C THR A 225 -1.16 7.13 26.75
N GLN A 226 -2.02 7.63 25.86
CA GLN A 226 -1.69 8.71 24.94
C GLN A 226 -2.32 10.01 25.43
N THR A 227 -1.50 11.03 25.69
CA THR A 227 -1.94 12.32 26.26
C THR A 227 -2.62 13.24 25.24
N GLY A 228 -2.27 13.12 23.96
CA GLY A 228 -2.86 13.90 22.86
C GLY A 228 -3.82 13.10 22.00
N TRP A 229 -3.62 13.13 20.67
CA TRP A 229 -4.48 12.44 19.71
C TRP A 229 -4.42 10.92 19.87
N ARG A 230 -5.56 10.30 20.11
CA ARG A 230 -5.75 8.85 20.09
C ARG A 230 -6.93 8.54 19.20
N GLY A 231 -6.68 8.34 17.91
CA GLY A 231 -7.75 8.35 16.93
C GLY A 231 -7.57 7.40 15.75
N VAL A 232 -8.54 7.48 14.86
CA VAL A 232 -8.62 6.71 13.61
C VAL A 232 -8.93 7.63 12.43
N ASN A 233 -8.47 7.26 11.24
CA ASN A 233 -8.84 7.91 9.99
C ASN A 233 -10.18 7.39 9.48
N LEU A 234 -11.02 8.28 8.97
CA LEU A 234 -12.26 7.93 8.26
C LEU A 234 -12.03 7.90 6.74
N GLY A 235 -11.06 7.05 6.33
CA GLY A 235 -10.63 6.92 4.94
C GLY A 235 -11.75 6.40 4.02
N GLY A 236 -11.76 6.86 2.77
CA GLY A 236 -12.74 6.44 1.77
C GLY A 236 -14.15 7.02 1.91
N TRP A 237 -14.37 7.92 2.87
CA TRP A 237 -15.69 8.54 3.13
C TRP A 237 -15.98 9.75 2.23
N LEU A 238 -15.34 10.90 2.49
CA LEU A 238 -15.59 12.15 1.75
C LEU A 238 -14.62 12.37 0.59
N LEU A 239 -13.51 11.65 0.62
CA LEU A 239 -12.66 11.38 -0.52
C LEU A 239 -12.65 9.86 -0.70
N TRP A 240 -13.08 9.39 -1.86
CA TRP A 240 -13.00 7.98 -2.20
C TRP A 240 -11.61 7.65 -2.77
N GLU A 241 -11.01 6.59 -2.28
CA GLU A 241 -9.78 6.05 -2.86
C GLU A 241 -9.78 4.52 -2.84
N PRO A 242 -9.06 3.88 -3.79
CA PRO A 242 -8.79 2.45 -3.72
C PRO A 242 -8.01 2.11 -2.43
N GLY A 243 -8.44 1.04 -1.77
CA GLY A 243 -7.96 0.61 -0.45
C GLY A 243 -9.15 0.47 0.50
N PRO A 244 -9.44 1.49 1.35
CA PRO A 244 -10.53 1.45 2.33
C PRO A 244 -11.92 1.12 1.78
N CYS A 245 -12.19 1.47 0.52
CA CYS A 245 -13.52 1.43 -0.12
C CYS A 245 -13.50 0.72 -1.47
N ASN A 246 -12.92 -0.47 -1.50
CA ASN A 246 -12.56 -1.18 -2.71
C ASN A 246 -13.75 -1.89 -3.42
N ASP A 247 -14.76 -2.30 -2.64
CA ASP A 247 -15.90 -3.14 -3.00
C ASP A 247 -17.22 -2.57 -2.43
N ILE A 248 -17.27 -1.27 -2.11
CA ILE A 248 -18.48 -0.56 -1.67
C ILE A 248 -19.55 -0.47 -2.78
N PRO A 249 -20.84 -0.24 -2.45
CA PRO A 249 -21.92 -0.14 -3.45
C PRO A 249 -21.63 0.83 -4.60
N LEU A 250 -20.98 1.96 -4.31
CA LEU A 250 -20.58 2.97 -5.30
C LEU A 250 -19.64 2.39 -6.37
N VAL A 251 -18.68 1.56 -5.95
CA VAL A 251 -17.70 0.91 -6.85
C VAL A 251 -18.31 -0.30 -7.55
N GLN A 252 -19.14 -1.07 -6.86
CA GLN A 252 -19.85 -2.19 -7.46
C GLN A 252 -20.75 -1.75 -8.62
N ALA A 253 -21.40 -0.58 -8.49
CA ALA A 253 -22.30 -0.06 -9.49
C ALA A 253 -21.61 0.22 -10.84
N VAL A 254 -20.35 0.65 -10.83
CA VAL A 254 -19.57 0.92 -12.06
C VAL A 254 -18.91 -0.33 -12.65
N LYS A 255 -19.11 -1.52 -12.05
CA LYS A 255 -18.71 -2.88 -12.51
C LYS A 255 -17.20 -3.12 -12.70
N GLU A 256 -16.38 -2.11 -12.50
CA GLU A 256 -14.92 -2.20 -12.50
C GLU A 256 -14.36 -1.25 -11.45
N ARG A 257 -13.23 -1.60 -10.83
CA ARG A 257 -12.60 -0.74 -9.82
C ARG A 257 -11.88 0.42 -10.51
N PRO A 258 -12.31 1.68 -10.30
CA PRO A 258 -11.60 2.84 -10.84
C PRO A 258 -10.24 3.02 -10.15
N PRO A 259 -9.27 3.69 -10.79
CA PRO A 259 -7.98 4.00 -10.17
C PRO A 259 -8.05 5.11 -9.11
N ASP A 260 -9.08 5.97 -9.13
CA ASP A 260 -9.20 7.17 -8.29
C ASP A 260 -10.64 7.75 -8.36
N GLU A 261 -10.94 8.76 -7.51
CA GLU A 261 -12.26 9.37 -7.46
C GLU A 261 -12.62 10.12 -8.74
N TRP A 262 -11.64 10.67 -9.46
CA TRP A 262 -11.86 11.29 -10.76
C TRP A 262 -12.51 10.29 -11.73
N ALA A 263 -11.88 9.15 -11.94
CA ALA A 263 -12.35 8.11 -12.84
C ALA A 263 -13.65 7.45 -12.34
N LEU A 264 -13.82 7.32 -11.02
CA LEU A 264 -15.09 6.88 -10.43
C LEU A 264 -16.21 7.86 -10.80
N SER A 265 -16.00 9.16 -10.58
CA SER A 265 -17.00 10.19 -10.85
C SER A 265 -17.36 10.26 -12.34
N GLU A 266 -16.36 10.14 -13.23
CA GLU A 266 -16.61 10.06 -14.68
C GLU A 266 -17.51 8.88 -15.02
N LYS A 267 -17.21 7.69 -14.49
CA LYS A 267 -18.00 6.49 -14.77
C LYS A 267 -19.43 6.60 -14.22
N LEU A 268 -19.59 7.18 -13.02
CA LEU A 268 -20.92 7.39 -12.45
C LEU A 268 -21.76 8.31 -13.34
N ARG A 269 -21.21 9.46 -13.77
CA ARG A 269 -21.91 10.38 -14.67
C ARG A 269 -22.22 9.72 -16.03
N GLN A 270 -21.27 8.99 -16.60
CA GLN A 270 -21.45 8.30 -17.89
C GLN A 270 -22.54 7.22 -17.83
N GLN A 271 -22.65 6.49 -16.72
CA GLN A 271 -23.57 5.35 -16.60
C GLN A 271 -24.96 5.74 -16.07
N PHE A 272 -25.04 6.76 -15.21
CA PHE A 272 -26.27 7.08 -14.46
C PHE A 272 -26.76 8.52 -14.67
N GLY A 273 -26.06 9.33 -15.46
CA GLY A 273 -26.32 10.77 -15.59
C GLY A 273 -25.90 11.54 -14.33
N ASP A 274 -25.98 12.86 -14.39
CA ASP A 274 -25.55 13.74 -13.30
C ASP A 274 -26.38 13.53 -12.02
N ASP A 275 -27.71 13.56 -12.13
CA ASP A 275 -28.62 13.33 -10.98
C ASP A 275 -28.42 11.94 -10.33
N GLY A 276 -28.16 10.92 -11.16
CA GLY A 276 -27.90 9.57 -10.69
C GLY A 276 -26.58 9.47 -9.94
N ALA A 277 -25.52 10.06 -10.49
CA ALA A 277 -24.20 10.13 -9.87
C ALA A 277 -24.25 10.89 -8.54
N GLU A 278 -24.92 12.04 -8.50
CA GLU A 278 -25.12 12.85 -7.30
C GLU A 278 -25.86 12.09 -6.21
N ARG A 279 -26.98 11.45 -6.55
CA ARG A 279 -27.74 10.61 -5.60
C ARG A 279 -26.88 9.49 -5.02
N MET A 280 -26.13 8.79 -5.86
CA MET A 280 -25.29 7.66 -5.42
C MET A 280 -24.12 8.11 -4.52
N MET A 281 -23.49 9.24 -4.83
CA MET A 281 -22.43 9.80 -3.98
C MET A 281 -23.00 10.29 -2.65
N LYS A 282 -24.17 10.96 -2.66
CA LYS A 282 -24.87 11.37 -1.45
C LYS A 282 -25.24 10.15 -0.58
N ASP A 283 -25.72 9.08 -1.20
CA ASP A 283 -26.02 7.81 -0.53
C ASP A 283 -24.78 7.20 0.13
N HIS A 284 -23.63 7.18 -0.56
CA HIS A 284 -22.37 6.73 0.01
C HIS A 284 -21.98 7.55 1.24
N ARG A 285 -21.97 8.88 1.11
CA ARG A 285 -21.60 9.78 2.20
C ARG A 285 -22.56 9.69 3.40
N ALA A 286 -23.84 9.39 3.18
CA ALA A 286 -24.82 9.22 4.24
C ALA A 286 -24.73 7.87 4.98
N LYS A 287 -24.25 6.82 4.31
CA LYS A 287 -24.31 5.42 4.82
C LYS A 287 -22.95 4.83 5.19
N TYR A 288 -21.87 5.32 4.61
CA TYR A 288 -20.55 4.72 4.81
C TYR A 288 -20.00 5.03 6.21
N ILE A 289 -20.08 6.28 6.67
CA ILE A 289 -19.79 6.67 8.06
C ILE A 289 -21.06 7.28 8.65
N THR A 290 -21.42 6.83 9.85
CA THR A 290 -22.64 7.23 10.54
C THR A 290 -22.36 7.59 11.99
N LYS A 291 -23.36 8.12 12.71
CA LYS A 291 -23.27 8.34 14.16
C LYS A 291 -22.82 7.09 14.93
N ARG A 292 -23.28 5.91 14.51
CA ARG A 292 -22.90 4.63 15.14
C ARG A 292 -21.40 4.39 15.09
N ASP A 293 -20.73 4.78 14.01
CA ASP A 293 -19.27 4.66 13.91
C ASP A 293 -18.58 5.54 14.96
N PHE A 294 -19.06 6.77 15.20
CA PHE A 294 -18.51 7.66 16.23
C PHE A 294 -18.73 7.10 17.64
N GLU A 295 -19.90 6.53 17.92
CA GLU A 295 -20.20 5.86 19.19
C GLU A 295 -19.27 4.66 19.42
N GLU A 296 -19.07 3.83 18.40
CA GLU A 296 -18.16 2.68 18.46
C GLU A 296 -16.70 3.12 18.66
N ILE A 297 -16.24 4.16 17.96
CA ILE A 297 -14.90 4.74 18.12
C ILE A 297 -14.69 5.24 19.56
N SER A 298 -15.64 6.01 20.09
CA SER A 298 -15.60 6.52 21.47
C SER A 298 -15.62 5.39 22.50
N ASN A 299 -16.45 4.35 22.29
CA ASN A 299 -16.53 3.18 23.16
C ASN A 299 -15.26 2.32 23.18
N LEU A 300 -14.44 2.37 22.13
CA LEU A 300 -13.11 1.76 22.10
C LEU A 300 -12.05 2.59 22.84
N GLY A 301 -12.44 3.71 23.47
CA GLY A 301 -11.56 4.59 24.23
C GLY A 301 -10.71 5.52 23.36
N MET A 302 -11.10 5.73 22.10
CA MET A 302 -10.51 6.79 21.27
C MET A 302 -11.07 8.15 21.69
N ASN A 303 -10.30 9.21 21.48
CA ASN A 303 -10.70 10.58 21.78
C ASN A 303 -10.85 11.46 20.52
N SER A 304 -10.54 10.91 19.35
CA SER A 304 -10.49 11.71 18.12
C SER A 304 -10.67 10.91 16.84
N VAL A 305 -11.03 11.62 15.77
CA VAL A 305 -11.09 11.13 14.39
C VAL A 305 -10.39 12.10 13.45
N ARG A 306 -9.71 11.56 12.42
CA ARG A 306 -9.18 12.34 11.30
C ARG A 306 -10.06 12.13 10.08
N ILE A 307 -10.55 13.21 9.48
CA ILE A 307 -11.51 13.17 8.37
C ILE A 307 -10.86 13.75 7.11
N PRO A 308 -10.41 12.90 6.18
CA PRO A 308 -10.02 13.34 4.84
C PRO A 308 -11.19 14.03 4.12
N PHE A 309 -10.96 15.21 3.56
CA PHE A 309 -11.92 15.94 2.73
C PHE A 309 -11.23 16.61 1.54
N SER A 310 -12.00 17.05 0.55
CA SER A 310 -11.49 17.66 -0.68
C SER A 310 -12.14 19.00 -0.98
N TYR A 311 -11.53 19.80 -1.87
CA TYR A 311 -12.14 21.08 -2.24
C TYR A 311 -13.48 20.90 -2.94
N TRP A 312 -13.68 19.82 -3.69
CA TRP A 312 -14.95 19.59 -4.38
C TRP A 312 -16.10 19.29 -3.43
N VAL A 313 -15.82 18.82 -2.22
CA VAL A 313 -16.82 18.69 -1.14
C VAL A 313 -17.21 20.08 -0.60
N VAL A 314 -16.27 21.02 -0.56
CA VAL A 314 -16.46 22.36 0.04
C VAL A 314 -17.01 23.38 -0.95
N GLN A 315 -16.40 23.48 -2.13
CA GLN A 315 -16.67 24.52 -3.15
C GLN A 315 -17.28 23.97 -4.43
N GLY A 316 -17.36 22.64 -4.58
CA GLY A 316 -17.75 21.98 -5.83
C GLY A 316 -16.58 21.75 -6.80
N PRO A 317 -16.80 20.94 -7.85
CA PRO A 317 -15.82 20.73 -8.91
C PRO A 317 -15.55 22.01 -9.71
N ARG A 318 -14.35 22.13 -10.28
CA ARG A 318 -14.03 23.18 -11.24
C ARG A 318 -14.57 22.83 -12.63
N PRO A 319 -14.69 23.81 -13.55
CA PRO A 319 -15.11 23.54 -14.92
C PRO A 319 -14.29 22.41 -15.56
N GLY A 320 -15.00 21.41 -16.10
CA GLY A 320 -14.39 20.24 -16.74
C GLY A 320 -13.96 19.11 -15.80
N GLU A 321 -14.17 19.25 -14.48
CA GLU A 321 -13.88 18.19 -13.52
C GLU A 321 -15.13 17.33 -13.25
N PRO A 322 -14.98 16.00 -13.16
CA PRO A 322 -16.10 15.08 -13.02
C PRO A 322 -16.57 14.92 -11.58
N TYR A 323 -15.83 15.46 -10.59
CA TYR A 323 -16.13 15.25 -9.17
C TYR A 323 -17.56 15.66 -8.82
N ILE A 324 -18.05 15.10 -7.71
CA ILE A 324 -19.45 15.27 -7.29
C ILE A 324 -19.47 16.08 -5.99
N GLY A 325 -20.07 17.27 -6.05
CA GLY A 325 -20.19 18.22 -4.95
C GLY A 325 -20.62 19.62 -5.45
N PRO A 326 -20.75 20.63 -4.58
CA PRO A 326 -20.43 20.60 -3.15
C PRO A 326 -21.39 19.75 -2.32
N ASP A 327 -20.93 19.28 -1.15
CA ASP A 327 -21.72 18.44 -0.25
C ASP A 327 -21.14 18.50 1.18
N LEU A 328 -21.44 19.58 1.88
CA LEU A 328 -20.92 19.85 3.24
C LEU A 328 -21.70 19.15 4.35
N GLU A 329 -22.93 18.69 4.07
CA GLU A 329 -23.83 18.08 5.04
C GLU A 329 -23.18 16.92 5.84
N PRO A 330 -22.40 16.00 5.22
CA PRO A 330 -21.68 14.96 5.96
C PRO A 330 -20.66 15.49 6.97
N LEU A 331 -19.95 16.59 6.67
CA LEU A 331 -19.00 17.21 7.61
C LEU A 331 -19.74 17.87 8.78
N ASP A 332 -20.83 18.57 8.52
CA ASP A 332 -21.65 19.18 9.58
C ASP A 332 -22.21 18.11 10.53
N ASN A 333 -22.64 16.97 9.98
CA ASN A 333 -23.08 15.81 10.72
C ASN A 333 -21.95 15.22 11.58
N ALA A 334 -20.73 15.06 11.03
CA ALA A 334 -19.57 14.61 11.79
C ALA A 334 -19.28 15.49 13.01
N PHE A 335 -19.31 16.83 12.86
CA PHE A 335 -19.13 17.73 14.01
C PHE A 335 -20.20 17.53 15.08
N THR A 336 -21.45 17.35 14.66
CA THR A 336 -22.56 17.07 15.58
C THR A 336 -22.35 15.74 16.33
N TRP A 337 -21.97 14.67 15.63
CA TRP A 337 -21.71 13.37 16.24
C TRP A 337 -20.48 13.39 17.15
N ALA A 338 -19.45 14.13 16.77
CA ALA A 338 -18.24 14.30 17.57
C ALA A 338 -18.54 15.00 18.91
N GLU A 339 -19.32 16.08 18.88
CA GLU A 339 -19.77 16.79 20.10
C GLU A 339 -20.62 15.87 21.01
N GLN A 340 -21.48 15.03 20.43
CA GLN A 340 -22.30 14.07 21.19
C GLN A 340 -21.53 12.89 21.79
N THR A 341 -20.39 12.53 21.20
CA THR A 341 -19.58 11.36 21.61
C THR A 341 -18.30 11.74 22.35
N GLY A 342 -18.05 13.05 22.52
CA GLY A 342 -16.85 13.58 23.14
C GLY A 342 -15.59 13.45 22.28
N LEU A 343 -15.73 13.18 20.98
CA LEU A 343 -14.61 13.05 20.05
C LEU A 343 -14.17 14.42 19.53
N SER A 344 -12.86 14.59 19.35
CA SER A 344 -12.27 15.73 18.62
C SER A 344 -12.01 15.39 17.16
N ILE A 345 -12.18 16.35 16.26
CA ILE A 345 -11.97 16.19 14.82
C ILE A 345 -10.67 16.90 14.40
N ASN A 346 -9.82 16.15 13.72
CA ASN A 346 -8.79 16.67 12.81
C ASN A 346 -9.32 16.62 11.38
N LEU A 347 -9.65 17.78 10.79
CA LEU A 347 -10.00 17.85 9.37
C LEU A 347 -8.73 17.78 8.53
N CYS A 348 -8.66 16.86 7.58
CA CYS A 348 -7.51 16.72 6.71
C CYS A 348 -7.83 17.14 5.28
N TYR A 349 -7.20 18.21 4.79
CA TYR A 349 -7.36 18.65 3.42
C TYR A 349 -6.60 17.72 2.46
N HIS A 350 -7.31 16.72 1.95
CA HIS A 350 -6.75 15.52 1.33
C HIS A 350 -6.76 15.60 -0.21
N GLY A 351 -7.83 16.14 -0.80
CA GLY A 351 -7.92 16.40 -2.23
C GLY A 351 -7.82 17.89 -2.53
N THR A 352 -6.63 18.36 -2.93
CA THR A 352 -6.39 19.78 -3.19
C THR A 352 -6.62 20.20 -4.63
N VAL A 353 -6.84 21.50 -4.84
CA VAL A 353 -6.90 22.08 -6.18
C VAL A 353 -5.58 21.87 -6.91
N GLY A 354 -5.69 21.28 -8.10
CA GLY A 354 -4.55 20.94 -8.95
C GLY A 354 -3.84 19.64 -8.54
N CYS A 355 -4.34 18.96 -7.51
CA CYS A 355 -3.69 17.85 -6.81
C CYS A 355 -2.33 18.27 -6.21
N GLN A 356 -1.96 17.70 -5.08
CA GLN A 356 -0.67 17.96 -4.42
C GLN A 356 0.36 16.86 -4.69
N SER A 357 -0.05 15.81 -5.39
CA SER A 357 0.79 14.69 -5.79
C SER A 357 0.14 13.97 -6.99
N SER A 358 0.86 12.99 -7.55
CA SER A 358 0.33 12.09 -8.58
C SER A 358 -0.45 10.90 -8.01
N HIS A 359 -0.61 10.79 -6.69
CA HIS A 359 -1.21 9.62 -6.03
C HIS A 359 -2.73 9.69 -6.07
N GLN A 360 -3.36 8.51 -6.15
CA GLN A 360 -4.82 8.35 -6.12
C GLN A 360 -5.48 8.94 -4.87
N ALA A 361 -4.77 8.97 -3.73
CA ALA A 361 -5.22 9.59 -2.49
C ALA A 361 -5.43 11.11 -2.64
N SER A 362 -4.87 11.75 -3.67
CA SER A 362 -5.17 13.17 -3.97
C SER A 362 -6.51 13.37 -4.72
N GLY A 363 -7.23 12.29 -5.00
CA GLY A 363 -8.45 12.22 -5.82
C GLY A 363 -8.22 11.92 -7.29
N ARG A 364 -6.96 12.00 -7.77
CA ARG A 364 -6.61 11.68 -9.16
C ARG A 364 -5.18 11.16 -9.31
N SER A 365 -5.05 9.95 -9.82
CA SER A 365 -3.79 9.34 -10.23
C SER A 365 -3.41 9.80 -11.64
N ARG A 366 -2.28 10.48 -11.78
CA ARG A 366 -1.76 10.94 -13.09
C ARG A 366 -0.27 10.70 -13.21
N ASP A 367 0.11 9.83 -14.15
CA ASP A 367 1.49 9.73 -14.60
C ASP A 367 1.91 11.07 -15.23
N GLY A 368 2.96 11.69 -14.70
CA GLY A 368 3.46 12.98 -15.20
C GLY A 368 2.74 14.22 -14.68
N TRP A 369 2.05 14.15 -13.54
CA TRP A 369 1.53 15.33 -12.83
C TRP A 369 2.60 16.44 -12.72
N ASP A 370 2.25 17.66 -13.12
CA ASP A 370 3.14 18.82 -13.02
C ASP A 370 2.87 19.58 -11.70
N PRO A 371 3.87 19.72 -10.79
CA PRO A 371 3.74 20.51 -9.58
C PRO A 371 3.29 21.97 -9.81
N LYS A 372 3.42 22.51 -11.02
CA LYS A 372 2.90 23.84 -11.38
C LYS A 372 1.37 23.90 -11.34
N GLU A 373 0.67 22.80 -11.60
CA GLU A 373 -0.80 22.71 -11.54
C GLU A 373 -1.34 22.94 -10.13
N TRP A 374 -0.60 22.56 -9.09
CA TRP A 374 -1.02 22.76 -7.70
C TRP A 374 -1.28 24.24 -7.43
N ALA A 375 -2.45 24.61 -6.89
CA ALA A 375 -2.85 26.01 -6.79
C ALA A 375 -2.90 26.53 -5.34
N PRO A 376 -1.75 26.89 -4.71
CA PRO A 376 -1.69 27.35 -3.32
C PRO A 376 -2.74 28.39 -2.93
N ARG A 377 -2.96 29.42 -3.75
CA ARG A 377 -3.93 30.49 -3.42
C ARG A 377 -5.36 29.97 -3.31
N ALA A 378 -5.79 29.13 -4.25
CA ALA A 378 -7.10 28.50 -4.19
C ALA A 378 -7.21 27.54 -3.00
N ASN A 379 -6.13 26.82 -2.71
CA ASN A 379 -6.07 25.90 -1.57
C ASN A 379 -6.14 26.61 -0.22
N VAL A 380 -5.51 27.78 -0.08
CA VAL A 380 -5.62 28.62 1.12
C VAL A 380 -7.06 29.12 1.31
N GLU A 381 -7.76 29.43 0.22
CA GLU A 381 -9.15 29.87 0.30
C GLU A 381 -10.09 28.77 0.81
N VAL A 382 -9.91 27.51 0.38
CA VAL A 382 -10.64 26.36 0.94
C VAL A 382 -10.42 26.25 2.45
N LEU A 383 -9.17 26.36 2.91
CA LEU A 383 -8.85 26.30 4.34
C LEU A 383 -9.49 27.45 5.12
N ARG A 384 -9.52 28.66 4.56
CA ARG A 384 -10.20 29.82 5.15
C ARG A 384 -11.69 29.56 5.32
N LEU A 385 -12.36 29.01 4.31
CA LEU A 385 -13.80 28.70 4.36
C LEU A 385 -14.12 27.62 5.40
N VAL A 386 -13.32 26.55 5.45
CA VAL A 386 -13.47 25.46 6.42
C VAL A 386 -13.25 25.98 7.85
N ALA A 387 -12.19 26.76 8.06
CA ALA A 387 -11.91 27.38 9.36
C ALA A 387 -13.03 28.32 9.80
N ALA A 388 -13.52 29.19 8.90
CA ALA A 388 -14.62 30.11 9.19
C ALA A 388 -15.92 29.38 9.56
N ARG A 389 -16.24 28.27 8.87
CA ARG A 389 -17.45 27.47 9.11
C ARG A 389 -17.45 26.80 10.47
N TYR A 390 -16.32 26.22 10.88
CA TYR A 390 -16.25 25.37 12.08
C TYR A 390 -15.59 26.04 13.30
N LYS A 391 -15.23 27.33 13.22
CA LYS A 391 -14.52 28.05 14.31
C LYS A 391 -15.18 27.96 15.69
N HIS A 392 -16.51 27.86 15.74
CA HIS A 392 -17.27 27.77 16.99
C HIS A 392 -17.53 26.34 17.47
N LYS A 393 -17.21 25.32 16.67
CA LYS A 393 -17.42 23.92 17.04
C LYS A 393 -16.41 23.48 18.08
N VAL A 394 -16.89 22.89 19.17
CA VAL A 394 -16.03 22.42 20.28
C VAL A 394 -15.16 21.26 19.84
N ALA A 395 -15.74 20.36 19.03
CA ALA A 395 -15.02 19.24 18.45
C ALA A 395 -13.98 19.65 17.39
N PHE A 396 -13.86 20.93 16.99
CA PHE A 396 -12.80 21.34 16.05
C PHE A 396 -11.46 21.42 16.76
N GLY A 397 -10.69 20.33 16.67
CA GLY A 397 -9.42 20.20 17.38
C GLY A 397 -8.19 20.40 16.49
N GLY A 398 -8.29 20.15 15.18
CA GLY A 398 -7.17 20.34 14.26
C GLY A 398 -7.57 20.48 12.79
N LEU A 399 -6.71 21.13 12.02
CA LEU A 399 -6.81 21.27 10.57
C LEU A 399 -5.45 20.96 9.93
N THR A 400 -5.38 19.82 9.24
CA THR A 400 -4.25 19.42 8.41
C THR A 400 -4.34 20.12 7.07
N VAL A 401 -3.36 20.99 6.80
CA VAL A 401 -3.47 21.97 5.72
C VAL A 401 -3.31 21.36 4.32
N VAL A 402 -2.66 20.20 4.19
CA VAL A 402 -2.57 19.44 2.94
C VAL A 402 -2.07 18.03 3.22
N ASN A 403 -2.72 16.99 2.69
CA ASN A 403 -2.23 15.61 2.82
C ASN A 403 -1.10 15.28 1.84
N GLU A 404 -0.04 14.61 2.29
CA GLU A 404 1.04 14.04 1.44
C GLU A 404 1.49 14.91 0.25
N PRO A 405 1.92 16.18 0.47
CA PRO A 405 2.42 17.01 -0.62
C PRO A 405 3.69 16.38 -1.23
N SER A 406 3.69 16.19 -2.55
CA SER A 406 4.81 15.57 -3.27
C SER A 406 6.13 16.31 -3.03
N CYS A 407 7.23 15.56 -2.93
CA CYS A 407 8.58 16.12 -2.85
C CYS A 407 8.95 16.95 -4.10
N GLN A 408 8.22 16.77 -5.22
CA GLN A 408 8.40 17.52 -6.46
C GLN A 408 7.85 18.96 -6.37
N ILE A 409 6.99 19.28 -5.41
CA ILE A 409 6.62 20.68 -5.13
C ILE A 409 7.88 21.41 -4.65
N PRO A 410 8.25 22.57 -5.20
CA PRO A 410 9.41 23.31 -4.71
C PRO A 410 9.26 23.66 -3.23
N LEU A 411 10.26 23.32 -2.42
CA LEU A 411 10.22 23.52 -0.96
C LEU A 411 9.89 24.97 -0.55
N PRO A 412 10.43 26.04 -1.19
CA PRO A 412 10.02 27.41 -0.88
C PRO A 412 8.54 27.70 -1.13
N ARG A 413 7.94 27.06 -2.16
CA ARG A 413 6.51 27.18 -2.47
C ARG A 413 5.66 26.51 -1.41
N LEU A 414 6.06 25.33 -0.92
CA LEU A 414 5.39 24.62 0.16
C LEU A 414 5.47 25.39 1.49
N ARG A 415 6.66 25.88 1.86
CA ARG A 415 6.84 26.72 3.06
C ARG A 415 5.99 28.00 2.99
N ARG A 416 5.93 28.66 1.83
CA ARG A 416 5.03 29.80 1.63
C ARG A 416 3.57 29.41 1.83
N TYR A 417 3.13 28.31 1.22
CA TYR A 417 1.77 27.81 1.39
C TYR A 417 1.42 27.56 2.86
N TYR A 418 2.31 26.98 3.67
CA TYR A 418 2.06 26.78 5.10
C TYR A 418 1.92 28.08 5.88
N ARG A 419 2.72 29.12 5.57
CA ARG A 419 2.55 30.45 6.18
C ARG A 419 1.20 31.06 5.82
N ASP A 420 0.85 31.01 4.54
CA ASP A 420 -0.40 31.58 4.03
C ASP A 420 -1.62 30.80 4.59
N ALA A 421 -1.53 29.48 4.71
CA ALA A 421 -2.54 28.62 5.32
C ALA A 421 -2.74 28.93 6.81
N TYR A 422 -1.64 29.02 7.58
CA TYR A 422 -1.71 29.39 9.00
C TYR A 422 -2.38 30.76 9.18
N ALA A 423 -1.95 31.77 8.42
CA ALA A 423 -2.52 33.11 8.47
C ALA A 423 -4.02 33.12 8.10
N ALA A 424 -4.43 32.38 7.08
CA ALA A 424 -5.83 32.28 6.68
C ALA A 424 -6.70 31.57 7.72
N ILE A 425 -6.21 30.50 8.35
CA ILE A 425 -6.93 29.76 9.38
C ILE A 425 -7.14 30.64 10.62
N ARG A 426 -6.08 31.29 11.11
CA ARG A 426 -6.17 32.20 12.26
C ARG A 426 -6.99 33.46 11.92
N GLY A 427 -6.80 34.05 10.75
CA GLY A 427 -7.56 35.20 10.26
C GLY A 427 -9.04 34.93 10.05
N ALA A 428 -9.44 33.67 9.78
CA ALA A 428 -10.83 33.25 9.74
C ALA A 428 -11.49 33.14 11.14
N GLY A 429 -10.71 33.31 12.21
CA GLY A 429 -11.17 33.27 13.60
C GLY A 429 -11.13 31.89 14.24
N ALA A 430 -10.40 30.92 13.67
CA ALA A 430 -10.21 29.63 14.33
C ALA A 430 -9.42 29.80 15.63
N SER A 431 -9.99 29.33 16.74
CA SER A 431 -9.40 29.41 18.08
C SER A 431 -7.98 28.84 18.12
N GLU A 432 -7.12 29.39 18.99
CA GLU A 432 -5.75 28.90 19.21
C GLU A 432 -5.71 27.43 19.68
N ARG A 433 -6.82 26.89 20.23
CA ARG A 433 -6.96 25.46 20.56
C ARG A 433 -6.90 24.55 19.33
N VAL A 434 -7.31 25.05 18.16
CA VAL A 434 -7.27 24.31 16.89
C VAL A 434 -5.81 24.19 16.45
N GLN A 435 -5.30 22.97 16.41
CA GLN A 435 -3.95 22.70 15.88
C GLN A 435 -3.90 22.97 14.37
N VAL A 436 -2.88 23.72 13.93
CA VAL A 436 -2.57 23.83 12.50
C VAL A 436 -1.48 22.80 12.19
N ILE A 437 -1.84 21.80 11.39
CA ILE A 437 -1.02 20.60 11.19
C ILE A 437 -0.34 20.68 9.82
N LEU A 438 0.99 20.53 9.79
CA LEU A 438 1.85 20.73 8.62
C LEU A 438 2.55 19.41 8.21
N PRO A 439 2.08 18.70 7.18
CA PRO A 439 2.68 17.40 6.81
C PRO A 439 4.03 17.51 6.11
N ILE A 440 5.02 16.72 6.52
CA ILE A 440 6.40 16.76 5.94
C ILE A 440 6.71 15.55 5.06
N TYR A 441 5.69 14.99 4.42
CA TYR A 441 5.76 13.77 3.61
C TYR A 441 6.89 13.76 2.58
N GLN A 442 7.67 12.66 2.55
CA GLN A 442 8.84 12.46 1.68
C GLN A 442 9.90 13.59 1.78
N ARG A 443 9.96 14.28 2.92
CA ARG A 443 10.94 15.32 3.22
C ARG A 443 11.56 15.07 4.58
N TRP A 444 12.67 15.74 4.82
CA TRP A 444 13.35 15.70 6.10
C TRP A 444 12.86 16.86 6.97
N TYR A 445 12.79 16.66 8.29
CA TYR A 445 12.44 17.74 9.22
C TYR A 445 13.34 18.98 9.07
N GLN A 446 14.62 18.76 8.74
CA GLN A 446 15.62 19.80 8.50
C GLN A 446 15.22 20.78 7.40
N ASP A 447 14.33 20.39 6.47
CA ASP A 447 13.78 21.31 5.46
C ASP A 447 12.87 22.41 6.07
N PHE A 448 12.42 22.20 7.31
CA PHE A 448 11.47 23.02 8.06
C PHE A 448 12.02 23.51 9.40
N ASP A 449 13.19 23.04 9.85
CA ASP A 449 13.84 23.57 11.05
C ASP A 449 14.07 25.08 10.91
N GLY A 450 13.90 25.81 12.00
CA GLY A 450 13.93 27.27 12.00
C GLY A 450 12.64 27.94 11.52
N HIS A 451 11.63 27.18 11.08
CA HIS A 451 10.34 27.72 10.64
C HIS A 451 9.19 27.31 11.56
N PHE A 452 8.13 28.11 11.54
CA PHE A 452 6.86 27.84 12.25
C PHE A 452 7.00 27.72 13.77
N ARG A 453 7.94 28.47 14.37
CA ARG A 453 8.16 28.49 15.82
C ARG A 453 7.22 29.46 16.51
N GLU A 454 6.91 29.20 17.77
CA GLU A 454 6.05 30.07 18.58
C GLU A 454 6.62 31.49 18.72
N GLN A 455 7.94 31.62 18.85
CA GLN A 455 8.65 32.91 18.89
C GLN A 455 8.46 33.75 17.60
N ASP A 456 8.15 33.10 16.47
CA ASP A 456 7.89 33.76 15.18
C ASP A 456 6.38 34.02 14.96
N GLY A 457 5.55 33.85 15.99
CA GLY A 457 4.10 34.08 15.95
C GLY A 457 3.25 32.86 15.55
N TYR A 458 3.85 31.68 15.39
CA TYR A 458 3.14 30.45 15.02
C TYR A 458 2.74 29.64 16.25
N ARG A 459 1.50 29.82 16.71
CA ARG A 459 0.94 29.14 17.89
C ARG A 459 0.22 27.86 17.51
N ASN A 460 0.47 26.82 18.31
CA ASN A 460 -0.18 25.51 18.20
C ASN A 460 -0.05 24.89 16.79
N VAL A 461 1.17 25.00 16.24
CA VAL A 461 1.59 24.30 15.02
C VAL A 461 2.22 22.96 15.39
N VAL A 462 1.94 21.94 14.58
CA VAL A 462 2.52 20.60 14.73
C VAL A 462 2.85 20.02 13.36
N PHE A 463 3.97 19.30 13.25
CA PHE A 463 4.32 18.59 12.04
C PHE A 463 3.62 17.24 11.98
N ASP A 464 3.41 16.72 10.78
CA ASP A 464 2.72 15.45 10.57
C ASP A 464 3.54 14.51 9.68
N VAL A 465 3.61 13.25 10.12
CA VAL A 465 4.34 12.17 9.46
C VAL A 465 3.45 10.94 9.30
N HIS A 466 3.66 10.24 8.18
CA HIS A 466 2.96 8.99 7.85
C HIS A 466 3.96 7.84 7.94
N LEU A 467 3.69 6.86 8.80
CA LEU A 467 4.63 5.78 9.13
C LEU A 467 4.10 4.44 8.62
N TYR A 468 4.46 4.12 7.38
CA TYR A 468 4.18 2.84 6.75
C TYR A 468 5.44 2.04 6.47
N HIS A 469 5.46 0.79 6.90
CA HIS A 469 6.57 -0.15 6.65
C HIS A 469 6.44 -0.87 5.30
N LEU A 470 5.98 -0.18 4.25
CA LEU A 470 5.55 -0.81 3.00
C LEU A 470 6.08 -0.16 1.71
N PHE A 471 6.19 1.17 1.67
CA PHE A 471 6.24 1.88 0.38
C PHE A 471 7.64 2.30 -0.07
N SER A 472 8.68 1.62 0.40
CA SER A 472 10.08 1.89 0.03
C SER A 472 10.93 0.61 -0.01
N ASP A 473 11.98 0.61 -0.82
CA ASP A 473 12.92 -0.51 -0.93
C ASP A 473 13.60 -0.86 0.42
N ASN A 474 13.76 0.12 1.30
CA ASN A 474 14.33 -0.11 2.63
C ASN A 474 13.45 -1.05 3.46
N TRP A 475 12.14 -0.89 3.40
CA TRP A 475 11.20 -1.76 4.10
C TRP A 475 11.25 -3.20 3.59
N PHE A 476 11.38 -3.40 2.28
CA PHE A 476 11.53 -4.75 1.70
C PHE A 476 12.84 -5.43 2.12
N ARG A 477 13.87 -4.67 2.50
CA ARG A 477 15.15 -5.23 2.96
C ARG A 477 15.16 -5.59 4.44
N MET A 478 14.10 -5.31 5.18
CA MET A 478 14.03 -5.59 6.61
C MET A 478 13.47 -6.99 6.88
N SER A 479 14.07 -7.68 7.86
CA SER A 479 13.45 -8.85 8.49
C SER A 479 12.28 -8.42 9.37
N LEU A 480 11.36 -9.33 9.69
CA LEU A 480 10.29 -9.10 10.67
C LEU A 480 10.86 -8.63 12.02
N ALA A 481 11.96 -9.21 12.49
CA ALA A 481 12.62 -8.77 13.72
C ALA A 481 13.14 -7.33 13.60
N SER A 482 13.70 -6.96 12.43
CA SER A 482 14.11 -5.57 12.17
C SER A 482 12.92 -4.61 12.11
N HIS A 483 11.77 -5.02 11.57
CA HIS A 483 10.54 -4.22 11.61
C HIS A 483 10.09 -3.95 13.06
N LEU A 484 10.10 -4.99 13.90
CA LEU A 484 9.76 -4.86 15.33
C LEU A 484 10.73 -3.91 16.05
N ARG A 485 12.05 -4.04 15.84
CA ARG A 485 13.03 -3.13 16.45
C ARG A 485 12.85 -1.68 16.00
N TRP A 486 12.64 -1.47 14.69
CA TRP A 486 12.40 -0.12 14.18
C TRP A 486 11.12 0.50 14.76
N ALA A 487 10.05 -0.28 14.87
CA ALA A 487 8.80 0.16 15.50
C ALA A 487 8.97 0.59 16.96
N SER A 488 9.97 0.05 17.67
CA SER A 488 10.38 0.48 19.02
C SER A 488 11.28 1.71 19.03
N GLY A 489 11.50 2.38 17.89
CA GLY A 489 12.46 3.47 17.78
C GLY A 489 13.92 3.04 18.00
N GLN A 490 14.23 1.74 17.89
CA GLN A 490 15.59 1.22 17.96
C GLN A 490 16.29 1.36 16.60
N GLY A 491 17.46 2.00 16.59
CA GLY A 491 18.23 2.24 15.37
C GLY A 491 18.66 3.70 15.25
N ARG A 492 19.11 4.09 14.04
CA ARG A 492 19.66 5.44 13.80
C ARG A 492 18.59 6.50 13.49
N TRP A 493 17.40 6.13 13.03
CA TRP A 493 16.41 7.09 12.52
C TRP A 493 14.96 6.59 12.65
N HIS A 494 14.08 7.44 13.19
CA HIS A 494 12.64 7.28 13.30
C HIS A 494 11.98 8.67 13.35
N ASP A 495 11.21 9.03 12.33
CA ASP A 495 10.66 10.39 12.14
C ASP A 495 10.13 11.06 13.41
N ALA A 496 9.17 10.43 14.10
CA ALA A 496 8.55 11.02 15.28
C ALA A 496 9.58 11.30 16.40
N LYS A 497 10.52 10.38 16.60
CA LYS A 497 11.59 10.50 17.60
C LYS A 497 12.57 11.59 17.21
N ASP A 498 12.98 11.65 15.96
CA ASP A 498 13.97 12.63 15.50
C ASP A 498 13.42 14.05 15.50
N ILE A 499 12.16 14.23 15.10
CA ILE A 499 11.47 15.54 15.13
C ILE A 499 11.27 16.02 16.57
N SER A 500 10.78 15.14 17.44
CA SER A 500 10.58 15.48 18.86
C SER A 500 11.91 15.75 19.57
N SER A 501 12.96 14.99 19.27
CA SER A 501 14.31 15.21 19.83
C SER A 501 14.93 16.53 19.35
N ALA A 502 14.54 17.02 18.17
CA ALA A 502 14.91 18.35 17.69
C ALA A 502 14.07 19.49 18.32
N GLY A 503 13.16 19.17 19.25
CA GLY A 503 12.33 20.13 19.97
C GLY A 503 11.05 20.54 19.24
N ALA A 504 10.73 19.92 18.09
CA ALA A 504 9.50 20.19 17.37
C ALA A 504 8.36 19.25 17.76
N ARG A 505 7.14 19.77 17.67
CA ARG A 505 5.92 19.00 17.90
C ARG A 505 5.63 18.16 16.64
N VAL A 506 5.26 16.89 16.83
CA VAL A 506 4.90 15.98 15.74
C VAL A 506 3.67 15.14 16.09
N ILE A 507 2.84 14.80 15.10
CA ILE A 507 1.82 13.75 15.16
C ILE A 507 2.11 12.67 14.12
N VAL A 508 1.65 11.44 14.38
CA VAL A 508 1.68 10.35 13.40
C VAL A 508 0.26 10.17 12.84
N SER A 509 -0.12 10.94 11.82
CA SER A 509 -1.51 10.94 11.37
C SER A 509 -1.92 9.76 10.49
N GLU A 510 -0.96 8.93 10.07
CA GLU A 510 -1.23 7.70 9.35
C GLU A 510 -0.20 6.61 9.70
N TRP A 511 -0.71 5.43 10.06
CA TRP A 511 0.06 4.21 10.31
C TRP A 511 -0.89 3.00 10.29
N CYS A 512 -0.36 1.79 10.13
CA CYS A 512 -1.16 0.56 10.14
C CYS A 512 -0.34 -0.64 10.67
N LEU A 513 -0.91 -1.85 10.63
CA LEU A 513 -0.19 -3.08 10.99
C LEU A 513 0.43 -3.79 9.79
N ALA A 514 0.27 -3.26 8.57
CA ALA A 514 0.66 -3.97 7.37
C ALA A 514 2.19 -3.99 7.17
N LEU A 515 2.69 -5.18 6.84
CA LEU A 515 4.10 -5.48 6.58
C LEU A 515 4.25 -6.10 5.19
N PRO A 516 5.43 -6.01 4.53
CA PRO A 516 5.60 -6.43 3.14
C PRO A 516 5.72 -7.96 3.04
N THR A 517 4.68 -8.68 3.46
CA THR A 517 4.67 -10.14 3.63
C THR A 517 4.11 -10.88 2.42
N TRP A 518 3.56 -10.16 1.44
CA TRP A 518 2.97 -10.72 0.22
C TRP A 518 3.95 -10.78 -0.96
N ASP A 519 5.13 -10.17 -0.84
CA ASP A 519 6.10 -10.03 -1.92
C ASP A 519 7.43 -10.67 -1.53
N PHE A 520 7.78 -11.78 -2.16
CA PHE A 520 9.00 -12.55 -1.87
C PHE A 520 10.31 -11.86 -2.29
N ARG A 521 10.24 -10.64 -2.83
CA ARG A 521 11.41 -9.73 -2.86
C ARG A 521 11.76 -9.22 -1.46
N SER A 522 10.80 -9.23 -0.54
CA SER A 522 10.97 -8.87 0.86
C SER A 522 11.49 -10.03 1.70
N LEU A 523 12.42 -9.75 2.63
CA LEU A 523 12.86 -10.75 3.61
C LEU A 523 11.71 -11.18 4.53
N ALA A 524 10.88 -10.22 4.94
CA ALA A 524 9.73 -10.46 5.80
C ALA A 524 8.73 -11.47 5.21
N ALA A 525 8.56 -11.52 3.89
CA ALA A 525 7.66 -12.49 3.24
C ALA A 525 8.13 -13.94 3.42
N TRP A 526 9.44 -14.19 3.35
CA TRP A 526 10.02 -15.54 3.56
C TRP A 526 9.90 -16.01 5.00
N GLU A 527 10.06 -15.10 5.96
CA GLU A 527 9.89 -15.38 7.38
C GLU A 527 8.41 -15.60 7.70
N TRP A 528 7.55 -14.70 7.22
CA TRP A 528 6.09 -14.79 7.38
C TRP A 528 5.51 -16.11 6.85
N ALA A 529 5.99 -16.59 5.71
CA ALA A 529 5.54 -17.87 5.14
C ALA A 529 5.80 -19.08 6.06
N ARG A 530 6.77 -18.98 6.98
CA ARG A 530 7.15 -20.06 7.92
C ARG A 530 6.56 -19.92 9.32
N LEU A 531 5.96 -18.77 9.63
CA LEU A 531 5.28 -18.57 10.90
C LEU A 531 3.91 -19.27 10.90
N SER A 532 3.59 -19.91 12.01
CA SER A 532 2.25 -20.36 12.34
C SER A 532 1.27 -19.18 12.42
N ARG A 533 -0.04 -19.48 12.42
CA ARG A 533 -1.07 -18.44 12.57
C ARG A 533 -0.92 -17.67 13.90
N ALA A 534 -0.57 -18.36 14.98
CA ALA A 534 -0.38 -17.76 16.30
C ALA A 534 0.87 -16.87 16.34
N GLU A 535 1.96 -17.29 15.71
CA GLU A 535 3.17 -16.47 15.59
C GLU A 535 2.91 -15.21 14.75
N LYS A 536 2.18 -15.32 13.63
CA LYS A 536 1.78 -14.16 12.81
C LYS A 536 0.98 -13.14 13.61
N ALA A 537 -0.03 -13.60 14.36
CA ALA A 537 -0.81 -12.73 15.23
C ALA A 537 0.07 -12.08 16.30
N SER A 538 1.05 -12.81 16.84
CA SER A 538 1.99 -12.28 17.84
C SER A 538 2.92 -11.23 17.23
N VAL A 539 3.43 -11.43 16.01
CA VAL A 539 4.22 -10.41 15.30
C VAL A 539 3.41 -9.13 15.12
N LEU A 540 2.16 -9.21 14.65
CA LEU A 540 1.33 -8.01 14.45
C LEU A 540 1.00 -7.31 15.78
N ARG A 541 0.73 -8.07 16.85
CA ARG A 541 0.56 -7.51 18.20
C ARG A 541 1.80 -6.77 18.68
N CYS A 542 2.96 -7.41 18.61
CA CYS A 542 4.24 -6.82 19.01
C CYS A 542 4.51 -5.55 18.19
N PHE A 543 4.30 -5.62 16.87
CA PHE A 543 4.49 -4.49 15.96
C PHE A 543 3.58 -3.31 16.30
N GLY A 544 2.28 -3.56 16.50
CA GLY A 544 1.31 -2.54 16.89
C GLY A 544 1.65 -1.91 18.24
N GLN A 545 1.97 -2.73 19.26
CA GLN A 545 2.30 -2.20 20.59
C GLN A 545 3.58 -1.39 20.62
N ARG A 546 4.61 -1.82 19.87
CA ARG A 546 5.87 -1.08 19.76
C ARG A 546 5.66 0.28 19.09
N GLN A 547 4.89 0.32 18.01
CA GLN A 547 4.49 1.59 17.38
C GLN A 547 3.78 2.51 18.38
N LEU A 548 2.76 2.00 19.09
CA LEU A 548 2.00 2.78 20.07
C LEU A 548 2.87 3.33 21.21
N ARG A 549 3.85 2.57 21.71
CA ARG A 549 4.82 3.04 22.70
C ARG A 549 5.70 4.15 22.17
N THR A 550 6.27 3.97 20.99
CA THR A 550 7.09 5.00 20.35
C THR A 550 6.28 6.27 20.10
N PHE A 551 5.01 6.16 19.70
CA PHE A 551 4.16 7.33 19.48
C PHE A 551 3.79 8.03 20.79
N ALA A 552 3.48 7.27 21.85
CA ALA A 552 3.20 7.85 23.17
C ALA A 552 4.39 8.62 23.75
N GLU A 553 5.62 8.18 23.47
CA GLU A 553 6.85 8.85 23.93
C GLU A 553 7.26 10.04 23.06
N HIS A 554 7.03 9.96 21.75
CA HIS A 554 7.67 10.86 20.78
C HIS A 554 6.70 11.67 19.91
N SER A 555 5.39 11.57 20.10
CA SER A 555 4.41 12.37 19.36
C SER A 555 3.31 12.92 20.25
N GLN A 556 2.60 13.93 19.73
CA GLN A 556 1.36 14.44 20.32
C GLN A 556 0.16 13.55 20.00
N GLY A 557 0.39 12.33 19.52
CA GLY A 557 -0.64 11.37 19.21
C GLY A 557 -0.57 10.79 17.81
N TRP A 558 -1.57 9.98 17.52
CA TRP A 558 -1.62 9.15 16.32
C TRP A 558 -3.04 8.95 15.81
N PHE A 559 -3.13 8.67 14.50
CA PHE A 559 -4.37 8.25 13.85
C PHE A 559 -4.13 6.99 13.01
N PHE A 560 -4.79 5.88 13.36
CA PHE A 560 -4.66 4.64 12.60
C PHE A 560 -5.34 4.78 11.23
N TRP A 561 -4.66 4.34 10.16
CA TRP A 561 -5.24 4.24 8.83
C TRP A 561 -5.69 2.79 8.57
N SER A 562 -6.98 2.47 8.57
CA SER A 562 -8.21 3.28 8.70
C SER A 562 -9.19 2.67 9.73
N TRP A 563 -10.25 3.41 10.13
CA TRP A 563 -11.36 2.90 10.95
C TRP A 563 -11.96 1.61 10.37
N LYS A 564 -12.23 1.65 9.05
CA LYS A 564 -12.71 0.54 8.24
C LYS A 564 -11.89 0.45 6.97
N ASP A 565 -11.56 -0.77 6.59
CA ASP A 565 -10.83 -1.08 5.36
C ASP A 565 -11.16 -2.50 4.90
N GLU A 566 -11.22 -2.72 3.59
CA GLU A 566 -11.56 -3.99 2.97
C GLU A 566 -10.32 -4.80 2.54
N GLU A 567 -9.11 -4.23 2.63
CA GLU A 567 -7.85 -4.91 2.33
C GLU A 567 -7.40 -5.88 3.43
N GLY A 568 -8.09 -5.86 4.59
CA GLY A 568 -7.95 -6.84 5.66
C GLY A 568 -7.66 -6.22 7.03
N ASP A 569 -7.49 -7.09 8.03
CA ASP A 569 -7.34 -6.66 9.42
C ASP A 569 -6.15 -5.73 9.67
N GLN A 570 -5.08 -5.81 8.86
CA GLN A 570 -3.90 -4.97 9.02
C GLN A 570 -4.14 -3.48 8.71
N TRP A 571 -5.19 -3.17 7.95
CA TRP A 571 -5.61 -1.82 7.57
C TRP A 571 -6.96 -1.43 8.21
N ASN A 572 -7.65 -2.37 8.83
CA ASN A 572 -8.96 -2.17 9.43
C ASN A 572 -8.84 -2.15 10.95
N PHE A 573 -8.90 -0.96 11.56
CA PHE A 573 -8.75 -0.78 12.99
C PHE A 573 -9.78 -1.60 13.78
N LYS A 574 -11.05 -1.52 13.37
CA LYS A 574 -12.15 -2.22 14.04
C LYS A 574 -11.92 -3.72 14.08
N GLU A 575 -11.51 -4.32 12.95
CA GLU A 575 -11.16 -5.75 12.89
C GLU A 575 -9.89 -6.08 13.67
N SER A 576 -8.87 -5.23 13.59
CA SER A 576 -7.61 -5.39 14.32
C SER A 576 -7.84 -5.50 15.83
N VAL A 577 -8.68 -4.62 16.38
CA VAL A 577 -9.04 -4.66 17.80
C VAL A 577 -9.89 -5.89 18.11
N ALA A 578 -10.91 -6.18 17.30
CA ALA A 578 -11.78 -7.34 17.52
C ALA A 578 -11.03 -8.68 17.49
N LYS A 579 -9.98 -8.80 16.66
CA LYS A 579 -9.11 -9.98 16.58
C LYS A 579 -7.99 -9.98 17.64
N GLY A 580 -7.92 -8.95 18.48
CA GLY A 580 -6.88 -8.79 19.50
C GLY A 580 -5.48 -8.57 18.92
N LEU A 581 -5.36 -8.08 17.68
CA LEU A 581 -4.10 -7.68 17.06
C LEU A 581 -3.62 -6.32 17.60
N LEU A 582 -4.55 -5.44 17.96
CA LEU A 582 -4.29 -4.24 18.75
C LEU A 582 -5.00 -4.38 20.10
N LYS A 583 -4.23 -4.38 21.19
CA LYS A 583 -4.78 -4.37 22.55
C LYS A 583 -4.75 -2.96 23.10
N LEU A 584 -5.88 -2.26 22.98
CA LEU A 584 -6.06 -0.93 23.52
C LEU A 584 -6.27 -1.05 25.03
N GLY A 585 -5.45 -0.41 25.86
CA GLY A 585 -5.82 -0.18 27.25
C GLY A 585 -7.13 0.60 27.26
N VAL A 586 -8.16 0.06 27.94
CA VAL A 586 -9.42 0.78 28.13
C VAL A 586 -9.13 1.87 29.18
N PRO A 587 -9.25 3.16 28.86
CA PRO A 587 -9.21 4.17 29.90
C PRO A 587 -10.43 3.97 30.79
N GLU A 588 -10.26 3.93 32.11
CA GLU A 588 -11.37 4.02 33.04
C GLU A 588 -12.16 5.28 32.69
N LYS A 589 -13.41 5.14 32.22
CA LYS A 589 -14.29 6.30 32.08
C LYS A 589 -14.41 6.90 33.48
N PRO A 590 -14.18 8.22 33.67
CA PRO A 590 -14.47 8.84 34.95
C PRO A 590 -15.94 8.53 35.27
N ARG A 591 -16.18 7.90 36.42
CA ARG A 591 -17.54 7.65 36.91
C ARG A 591 -18.22 9.01 37.00
N SER A 592 -19.31 9.18 36.23
CA SER A 592 -20.15 10.37 36.21
C SER A 592 -20.67 10.72 37.59
#